data_AF-A0A538FN08-F1
#
_entry.id   AF-A0A538FN08-F1
#
_cell.length_a   1.000
_cell.length_b   1.000
_cell.length_c   1.000
_cell.angle_alpha   90.00
_cell.angle_beta   90.00
_cell.angle_gamma   90.00
#
_symmetry.space_group_name_H-M   'P 1'
#
loop_
_entity.id
_entity.type
_entity.pdbx_description
1 polymer ?
#
loop_
_entity_poly.entity_id
_entity_poly.type
_entity_poly.pdbx_seq_one_letter_code
_entity_poly.pdbx_strand_id
1 'polypeptide(L)'
;MVARDGGIFAFGDARFYGSTGAIHLNQPIAAMTARPDGKGYWLLGADGGVFNFGDAAFGGSMGANPSPDPAQKIVSTADGGGYWIVDQNGTANGFGHATGAPPVQGLMFRALTRGDKAVLFAFSQLGKPYIWGGNGPDGYDCSGLTLKSWQVGAGTSFARVANDQYHTAGGPVALTDLQTGDLVFWGSNANDWASVYHAAMYVGGGRIVESTGDHVQLNSLDQWGGDVMPFGRRP
;
A
#
# COMPACT_ATOMS: atom_id res chain seq x y z
N MET A 1 -11.89 -12.59 -7.81
CA MET A 1 -11.29 -11.98 -9.02
C MET A 1 -12.40 -11.77 -10.04
N VAL A 2 -12.36 -10.67 -10.80
CA VAL A 2 -13.29 -10.41 -11.91
C VAL A 2 -12.51 -10.30 -13.22
N ALA A 3 -13.04 -10.89 -14.29
CA ALA A 3 -12.52 -10.78 -15.64
C ALA A 3 -13.20 -9.63 -16.42
N ARG A 4 -12.54 -9.17 -17.49
CA ARG A 4 -13.04 -8.04 -18.31
C ARG A 4 -14.39 -8.32 -18.96
N ASP A 5 -14.68 -9.59 -19.23
CA ASP A 5 -15.97 -10.05 -19.76
C ASP A 5 -17.06 -10.17 -18.68
N GLY A 6 -16.72 -9.93 -17.40
CA GLY A 6 -17.65 -10.06 -16.29
C GLY A 6 -17.62 -11.39 -15.55
N GLY A 7 -16.77 -12.34 -15.97
CA GLY A 7 -16.57 -13.60 -15.27
C GLY A 7 -16.08 -13.39 -13.83
N ILE A 8 -16.70 -14.08 -12.85
CA ILE A 8 -16.30 -14.00 -11.44
C ILE A 8 -15.69 -15.32 -10.99
N PHE A 9 -14.50 -15.24 -10.43
CA PHE A 9 -13.74 -16.37 -9.87
C PHE A 9 -13.57 -16.14 -8.37
N ALA A 10 -14.26 -16.95 -7.56
CA ALA A 10 -14.15 -16.95 -6.11
C ALA A 10 -13.06 -17.92 -5.65
N PHE A 11 -12.28 -17.53 -4.64
CA PHE A 11 -11.21 -18.33 -4.04
C PHE A 11 -11.30 -18.27 -2.52
N GLY A 12 -10.89 -19.33 -1.83
CA GLY A 12 -10.93 -19.39 -0.37
C GLY A 12 -12.37 -19.37 0.16
N ASP A 13 -12.64 -18.46 1.09
CA ASP A 13 -13.95 -18.25 1.73
C ASP A 13 -14.83 -17.21 1.00
N ALA A 14 -14.37 -16.68 -0.14
CA ALA A 14 -15.14 -15.74 -0.94
C ALA A 14 -16.43 -16.38 -1.50
N ARG A 15 -17.57 -15.70 -1.33
CA ARG A 15 -18.88 -16.17 -1.82
C ARG A 15 -19.16 -15.65 -3.24
N PHE A 16 -19.76 -16.51 -4.07
CA PHE A 16 -20.23 -16.16 -5.40
C PHE A 16 -21.71 -15.74 -5.37
N TYR A 17 -22.00 -14.53 -5.85
CA TYR A 17 -23.34 -13.95 -5.87
C TYR A 17 -23.92 -13.76 -7.29
N GLY A 18 -23.13 -14.00 -8.34
CA GLY A 18 -23.53 -13.85 -9.73
C GLY A 18 -22.36 -13.45 -10.64
N SER A 19 -22.62 -13.10 -11.89
CA SER A 19 -21.59 -12.68 -12.84
C SER A 19 -22.27 -12.04 -14.06
N THR A 20 -21.54 -11.16 -14.74
CA THR A 20 -21.96 -10.64 -16.05
C THR A 20 -21.37 -11.41 -17.23
N GLY A 21 -20.63 -12.51 -17.00
CA GLY A 21 -19.97 -13.28 -18.06
C GLY A 21 -20.91 -13.98 -19.05
N ALA A 22 -22.22 -14.02 -18.76
CA ALA A 22 -23.25 -14.58 -19.66
C ALA A 22 -24.08 -13.51 -20.37
N ILE A 23 -23.78 -12.22 -20.19
CA ILE A 23 -24.49 -11.11 -20.84
C ILE A 23 -23.55 -10.34 -21.77
N HIS A 24 -24.12 -9.77 -22.83
CA HIS A 24 -23.37 -8.88 -23.72
C HIS A 24 -23.18 -7.51 -23.05
N LEU A 25 -21.95 -7.21 -22.65
CA LEU A 25 -21.58 -5.92 -22.06
C LEU A 25 -21.33 -4.87 -23.14
N ASN A 26 -21.81 -3.64 -22.93
CA ASN A 26 -21.50 -2.52 -23.83
C ASN A 26 -20.03 -2.09 -23.74
N GLN A 27 -19.43 -2.22 -22.56
CA GLN A 27 -18.01 -2.01 -22.29
C GLN A 27 -17.51 -3.05 -21.28
N PRO A 28 -16.20 -3.38 -21.29
CA PRO A 28 -15.65 -4.35 -20.36
C PRO A 28 -15.78 -3.89 -18.91
N ILE A 29 -15.81 -4.85 -17.99
CA ILE A 29 -15.71 -4.57 -16.56
C ILE A 29 -14.34 -3.95 -16.27
N ALA A 30 -14.37 -2.76 -15.67
CA ALA A 30 -13.20 -1.99 -15.26
C ALA A 30 -12.84 -2.23 -13.78
N ALA A 31 -13.85 -2.42 -12.92
CA ALA A 31 -13.62 -2.62 -11.48
C ALA A 31 -14.74 -3.41 -10.80
N MET A 32 -14.48 -3.85 -9.57
CA MET A 32 -15.49 -4.38 -8.66
C MET A 32 -15.24 -3.89 -7.24
N THR A 33 -16.30 -3.77 -6.43
CA THR A 33 -16.18 -3.60 -4.97
C THR A 33 -17.23 -4.43 -4.25
N ALA A 34 -16.86 -5.00 -3.10
CA ALA A 34 -17.79 -5.72 -2.24
C ALA A 34 -18.61 -4.74 -1.38
N ARG A 35 -19.80 -5.19 -0.97
CA ARG A 35 -20.52 -4.58 0.15
C ARG A 35 -19.73 -4.86 1.44
N PRO A 36 -19.61 -3.91 2.38
CA PRO A 36 -18.77 -4.08 3.58
C PRO A 36 -19.12 -5.30 4.45
N ASP A 37 -20.38 -5.75 4.45
CA ASP A 37 -20.83 -6.96 5.16
C ASP A 37 -20.52 -8.28 4.43
N GLY A 38 -19.91 -8.21 3.24
CA GLY A 38 -19.55 -9.35 2.42
C GLY A 38 -20.73 -10.07 1.75
N LYS A 39 -21.97 -9.55 1.86
CA LYS A 39 -23.19 -10.21 1.36
C LYS A 39 -23.56 -9.86 -0.09
N GLY A 40 -22.67 -9.20 -0.81
CA GLY A 40 -22.89 -8.83 -2.20
C GLY A 40 -21.75 -7.98 -2.75
N TYR A 41 -21.83 -7.62 -4.02
CA TYR A 41 -20.86 -6.74 -4.67
C TYR A 41 -21.45 -6.02 -5.88
N TRP A 42 -20.74 -4.98 -6.30
CA TRP A 42 -20.98 -4.24 -7.53
C TRP A 42 -19.85 -4.47 -8.53
N LEU A 43 -20.20 -4.68 -9.79
CA LEU A 43 -19.30 -4.63 -10.93
C LEU A 43 -19.52 -3.33 -11.70
N LEU A 44 -18.44 -2.72 -12.15
CA LEU A 44 -18.41 -1.45 -12.87
C LEU A 44 -17.92 -1.68 -14.30
N GLY A 45 -18.73 -1.37 -15.29
CA GLY A 45 -18.31 -1.27 -16.69
C GLY A 45 -17.52 0.01 -16.94
N ALA A 46 -16.61 0.01 -17.92
CA ALA A 46 -15.83 1.19 -18.29
C ALA A 46 -16.68 2.36 -18.81
N ASP A 47 -17.91 2.08 -19.25
CA ASP A 47 -18.96 3.07 -19.58
C ASP A 47 -19.64 3.68 -18.34
N GLY A 48 -19.29 3.23 -17.14
CA GLY A 48 -19.94 3.64 -15.90
C GLY A 48 -21.25 2.91 -15.60
N GLY A 49 -21.59 1.87 -16.37
CA GLY A 49 -22.67 0.95 -16.03
C GLY A 49 -22.36 0.16 -14.76
N VAL A 50 -23.37 -0.09 -13.92
CA VAL A 50 -23.21 -0.82 -12.66
C VAL A 50 -24.12 -2.04 -12.64
N PHE A 51 -23.55 -3.18 -12.25
CA PHE A 51 -24.24 -4.45 -12.06
C PHE A 51 -24.10 -4.88 -10.61
N ASN A 52 -25.21 -5.20 -9.94
CA ASN A 52 -25.24 -5.55 -8.53
C ASN A 52 -25.63 -7.01 -8.32
N PHE A 53 -25.01 -7.66 -7.34
CA PHE A 53 -25.22 -9.07 -7.03
C PHE A 53 -25.32 -9.29 -5.51
N GLY A 54 -26.13 -10.27 -5.10
CA GLY A 54 -26.43 -10.55 -3.69
C GLY A 54 -27.26 -9.42 -3.07
N ASP A 55 -26.93 -9.04 -1.83
CA ASP A 55 -27.62 -7.98 -1.08
C ASP A 55 -27.13 -6.57 -1.48
N ALA A 56 -26.23 -6.45 -2.45
CA ALA A 56 -25.80 -5.15 -2.95
C ALA A 56 -26.96 -4.44 -3.66
N ALA A 57 -27.42 -3.31 -3.12
CA ALA A 57 -28.49 -2.52 -3.71
C ALA A 57 -27.97 -1.69 -4.89
N PHE A 58 -28.77 -1.55 -5.95
CA PHE A 58 -28.45 -0.66 -7.05
C PHE A 58 -28.71 0.80 -6.64
N GLY A 59 -27.65 1.58 -6.47
CA GLY A 59 -27.72 3.00 -6.05
C GLY A 59 -27.82 3.99 -7.23
N GLY A 60 -27.66 3.52 -8.46
CA GLY A 60 -27.59 4.32 -9.69
C GLY A 60 -26.36 3.99 -10.54
N SER A 61 -26.25 4.60 -11.72
CA SER A 61 -25.08 4.42 -12.59
C SER A 61 -24.83 5.67 -13.44
N MET A 62 -23.64 5.74 -14.03
CA MET A 62 -23.32 6.77 -15.03
C MET A 62 -23.75 6.34 -16.44
N GLY A 63 -24.28 5.12 -16.65
CA GLY A 63 -24.55 4.61 -18.01
C GLY A 63 -25.53 5.44 -18.84
N ALA A 64 -26.44 6.19 -18.21
CA ALA A 64 -27.37 7.08 -18.91
C ALA A 64 -26.73 8.44 -19.29
N ASN A 65 -25.74 8.90 -18.53
CA ASN A 65 -24.97 10.13 -18.76
C ASN A 65 -23.50 9.85 -18.46
N PRO A 66 -22.78 9.15 -19.36
CA PRO A 66 -21.41 8.73 -19.12
C PRO A 66 -20.48 9.96 -19.00
N SER A 67 -19.48 9.87 -18.12
CA SER A 67 -18.34 10.78 -18.20
C SER A 67 -17.65 10.56 -19.56
N PRO A 68 -17.10 11.60 -20.21
CA PRO A 68 -16.24 11.42 -21.39
C PRO A 68 -15.02 10.55 -21.09
N ASP A 69 -14.67 10.46 -19.80
CA ASP A 69 -13.56 9.69 -19.26
C ASP A 69 -14.05 8.32 -18.76
N PRO A 70 -13.45 7.20 -19.20
CA PRO A 70 -13.82 5.87 -18.73
C PRO A 70 -13.81 5.74 -17.21
N ALA A 71 -14.83 5.05 -16.71
CA ALA A 71 -14.93 4.68 -15.32
C ALA A 71 -13.80 3.70 -14.96
N GLN A 72 -13.05 3.99 -13.90
CA GLN A 72 -11.87 3.19 -13.49
C GLN A 72 -12.09 2.47 -12.17
N LYS A 73 -12.99 2.98 -11.33
CA LYS A 73 -13.11 2.50 -9.95
C LYS A 73 -14.50 2.71 -9.37
N ILE A 74 -14.89 1.77 -8.52
CA ILE A 74 -16.08 1.87 -7.67
C ILE A 74 -15.66 1.72 -6.21
N VAL A 75 -16.14 2.58 -5.33
CA VAL A 75 -15.80 2.61 -3.90
C VAL A 75 -17.08 2.53 -3.08
N SER A 76 -17.25 1.50 -2.27
CA SER A 76 -18.43 1.35 -1.41
C SER A 76 -18.42 2.34 -0.24
N THR A 77 -19.60 2.82 0.16
CA THR A 77 -19.78 3.50 1.45
C THR A 77 -19.56 2.53 2.61
N ALA A 78 -19.18 3.06 3.78
CA ALA A 78 -18.91 2.24 4.96
C ALA A 78 -20.15 1.48 5.48
N ASP A 79 -21.35 2.03 5.28
CA ASP A 79 -22.63 1.42 5.61
C ASP A 79 -23.13 0.43 4.54
N GLY A 80 -22.47 0.37 3.38
CA GLY A 80 -22.90 -0.44 2.24
C GLY A 80 -24.17 0.05 1.52
N GLY A 81 -24.66 1.25 1.85
CA GLY A 81 -25.86 1.85 1.25
C GLY A 81 -25.62 2.62 -0.05
N GLY A 82 -24.37 2.74 -0.51
CA GLY A 82 -24.04 3.44 -1.74
C GLY A 82 -22.60 3.22 -2.18
N TYR A 83 -22.20 3.97 -3.20
CA TYR A 83 -20.84 3.95 -3.73
C TYR A 83 -20.52 5.21 -4.54
N TRP A 84 -19.23 5.47 -4.68
CA TRP A 84 -18.71 6.42 -5.65
C TRP A 84 -18.20 5.68 -6.88
N ILE A 85 -18.51 6.21 -8.07
CA ILE A 85 -17.83 5.84 -9.32
C ILE A 85 -16.78 6.91 -9.61
N VAL A 86 -15.55 6.49 -9.84
CA VAL A 86 -14.41 7.37 -10.12
C VAL A 86 -13.92 7.11 -11.53
N ASP A 87 -13.88 8.16 -12.34
CA ASP A 87 -13.34 8.11 -13.70
C ASP A 87 -11.81 8.23 -13.75
N GLN A 88 -11.23 8.06 -14.93
CA GLN A 88 -9.78 8.16 -15.15
C GLN A 88 -9.18 9.51 -14.79
N ASN A 89 -9.98 10.58 -14.74
CA ASN A 89 -9.52 11.93 -14.37
C ASN A 89 -9.72 12.22 -12.87
N GLY A 90 -10.20 11.23 -12.10
CA GLY A 90 -10.38 11.34 -10.66
C GLY A 90 -11.69 12.01 -10.25
N THR A 91 -12.61 12.25 -11.19
CA THR A 91 -13.94 12.76 -10.88
C THR A 91 -14.73 11.68 -10.18
N ALA A 92 -15.23 11.95 -8.98
CA ALA A 92 -15.99 11.01 -8.18
C ALA A 92 -17.48 11.38 -8.18
N ASN A 93 -18.32 10.47 -8.66
CA ASN A 93 -19.77 10.60 -8.71
C ASN A 93 -20.41 9.68 -7.67
N GLY A 94 -21.11 10.25 -6.70
CA GLY A 94 -21.76 9.50 -5.61
C GLY A 94 -23.16 9.00 -6.00
N PHE A 95 -23.47 7.76 -5.61
CA PHE A 95 -24.75 7.09 -5.81
C PHE A 95 -25.24 6.44 -4.51
N GLY A 96 -26.57 6.40 -4.30
CA GLY A 96 -27.17 5.94 -3.05
C GLY A 96 -26.79 6.83 -1.87
N HIS A 97 -26.27 6.23 -0.79
CA HIS A 97 -25.84 6.96 0.42
C HIS A 97 -24.48 7.67 0.28
N ALA A 98 -23.82 7.57 -0.87
CA ALA A 98 -22.52 8.20 -1.10
C ALA A 98 -22.66 9.73 -1.21
N THR A 99 -22.27 10.43 -0.15
CA THR A 99 -22.28 11.89 -0.08
C THR A 99 -20.87 12.42 0.15
N GLY A 100 -20.54 13.56 -0.47
CA GLY A 100 -19.19 14.13 -0.38
C GLY A 100 -18.14 13.33 -1.17
N ALA A 101 -16.86 13.50 -0.82
CA ALA A 101 -15.75 12.82 -1.48
C ALA A 101 -15.55 11.40 -0.92
N PRO A 102 -15.13 10.42 -1.75
CA PRO A 102 -14.83 9.07 -1.29
C PRO A 102 -13.61 9.05 -0.34
N PRO A 103 -13.52 8.06 0.57
CA PRO A 103 -12.36 7.90 1.44
C PRO A 103 -11.09 7.60 0.62
N VAL A 104 -9.98 8.26 0.97
CA VAL A 104 -8.69 8.16 0.26
C VAL A 104 -8.19 6.72 0.14
N GLN A 105 -8.41 5.89 1.16
CA GLN A 105 -8.09 4.45 1.11
C GLN A 105 -8.81 3.73 -0.03
N GLY A 106 -10.07 4.08 -0.31
CA GLY A 106 -10.86 3.50 -1.39
C GLY A 106 -10.35 3.93 -2.77
N LEU A 107 -9.75 5.11 -2.87
CA LEU A 107 -9.17 5.66 -4.11
C LEU A 107 -7.83 5.03 -4.49
N MET A 108 -7.14 4.31 -3.60
CA MET A 108 -5.83 3.72 -3.91
C MET A 108 -5.93 2.54 -4.89
N PHE A 109 -5.18 2.57 -6.00
CA PHE A 109 -5.22 1.55 -7.07
C PHE A 109 -4.65 0.18 -6.63
N ARG A 110 -3.98 0.11 -5.47
CA ARG A 110 -3.57 -1.11 -4.79
C ARG A 110 -3.63 -0.88 -3.28
N ALA A 111 -4.04 -1.90 -2.52
CA ALA A 111 -3.91 -1.85 -1.06
C ALA A 111 -2.43 -1.71 -0.67
N LEU A 112 -2.11 -0.71 0.14
CA LEU A 112 -0.74 -0.50 0.64
C LEU A 112 -0.33 -1.68 1.51
N THR A 113 0.79 -2.31 1.17
CA THR A 113 1.43 -3.32 2.02
C THR A 113 1.89 -2.68 3.35
N ARG A 114 2.22 -3.50 4.36
CA ARG A 114 2.81 -2.97 5.61
C ARG A 114 4.08 -2.16 5.33
N GLY A 115 4.92 -2.66 4.42
CA GLY A 115 6.15 -1.98 3.99
C GLY A 115 5.88 -0.64 3.29
N ASP A 116 4.89 -0.56 2.41
CA ASP A 116 4.51 0.71 1.76
C ASP A 116 4.12 1.78 2.79
N LYS A 117 3.36 1.41 3.83
CA LYS A 117 2.97 2.33 4.89
C LYS A 117 4.17 2.79 5.73
N ALA A 118 5.12 1.90 6.01
CA ALA A 118 6.35 2.25 6.71
C ALA A 118 7.18 3.26 5.88
N VAL A 119 7.33 3.01 4.59
CA VAL A 119 8.05 3.93 3.67
C VAL A 119 7.36 5.27 3.56
N LEU A 120 6.03 5.33 3.49
CA LEU A 120 5.29 6.60 3.50
C LEU A 120 5.57 7.43 4.76
N PHE A 121 5.66 6.78 5.93
CA PHE A 121 6.07 7.48 7.14
C PHE A 121 7.49 8.03 7.01
N ALA A 122 8.47 7.22 6.59
CA ALA A 122 9.85 7.69 6.45
C ALA A 122 9.99 8.85 5.45
N PHE A 123 9.26 8.81 4.34
CA PHE A 123 9.25 9.89 3.36
C PHE A 123 8.70 11.19 3.93
N SER A 124 7.69 11.13 4.80
CA SER A 124 7.21 12.32 5.51
C SER A 124 8.21 12.90 6.52
N GLN A 125 9.34 12.22 6.77
CA GLN A 125 10.43 12.72 7.62
C GLN A 125 11.61 13.30 6.84
N LEU A 126 11.62 13.25 5.50
CA LEU A 126 12.72 13.77 4.68
C LEU A 126 13.05 15.23 5.06
N GLY A 127 14.35 15.52 5.15
CA GLY A 127 14.88 16.82 5.56
C GLY A 127 14.96 17.05 7.08
N LYS A 128 14.36 16.20 7.92
CA LYS A 128 14.52 16.32 9.38
C LYS A 128 15.94 16.03 9.82
N PRO A 129 16.46 16.73 10.84
CA PRO A 129 17.85 16.60 11.24
C PRO A 129 18.19 15.19 11.75
N TYR A 130 19.43 14.79 11.50
CA TYR A 130 20.05 13.65 12.17
C TYR A 130 20.29 14.03 13.64
N ILE A 131 19.82 13.20 14.56
CA ILE A 131 20.06 13.36 15.99
C ILE A 131 20.51 12.01 16.54
N TRP A 132 21.73 11.93 17.08
CA TRP A 132 22.22 10.71 17.73
C TRP A 132 21.28 10.29 18.88
N GLY A 133 20.78 9.05 18.85
CA GLY A 133 19.76 8.55 19.79
C GLY A 133 18.33 9.00 19.47
N GLY A 134 18.12 9.79 18.42
CA GLY A 134 16.84 10.41 18.07
C GLY A 134 15.75 9.41 17.70
N ASN A 135 14.52 9.66 18.16
CA ASN A 135 13.32 8.84 17.94
C ASN A 135 12.14 9.66 17.38
N GLY A 136 12.40 10.86 16.89
CA GLY A 136 11.40 11.85 16.54
C GLY A 136 10.74 12.54 17.75
N PRO A 137 9.83 13.49 17.50
CA PRO A 137 9.45 13.96 16.15
C PRO A 137 10.45 14.95 15.54
N ASP A 138 11.35 15.55 16.33
CA ASP A 138 12.19 16.66 15.87
C ASP A 138 13.40 16.23 15.04
N GLY A 139 13.83 14.98 15.15
CA GLY A 139 14.92 14.39 14.37
C GLY A 139 15.13 12.92 14.74
N TYR A 140 15.94 12.22 13.95
CA TYR A 140 16.10 10.77 14.03
C TYR A 140 17.57 10.37 13.89
N ASP A 141 18.01 9.30 14.55
CA ASP A 141 19.15 8.52 14.04
C ASP A 141 18.68 7.42 13.09
N CYS A 142 19.62 6.67 12.52
CA CYS A 142 19.36 5.63 11.53
C CYS A 142 18.33 4.59 12.03
N SER A 143 18.62 3.96 13.17
CA SER A 143 17.77 2.92 13.77
C SER A 143 16.48 3.45 14.42
N GLY A 144 16.45 4.71 14.85
CA GLY A 144 15.26 5.41 15.31
C GLY A 144 14.28 5.69 14.18
N LEU A 145 14.78 6.07 13.00
CA LEU A 145 13.96 6.26 11.80
C LEU A 145 13.31 4.94 11.36
N THR A 146 14.08 3.86 11.24
CA THR A 146 13.56 2.54 10.82
C THR A 146 12.50 2.03 11.79
N LEU A 147 12.76 2.09 13.10
CA LEU A 147 11.81 1.70 14.15
C LEU A 147 10.51 2.50 14.05
N LYS A 148 10.60 3.84 14.00
CA LYS A 148 9.40 4.69 13.98
C LYS A 148 8.60 4.55 12.70
N SER A 149 9.26 4.29 11.57
CA SER A 149 8.60 4.03 10.29
C SER A 149 7.67 2.82 10.36
N TRP A 150 8.16 1.71 10.91
CA TRP A 150 7.35 0.51 11.09
C TRP A 150 6.34 0.64 12.24
N GLN A 151 6.71 1.31 13.33
CA GLN A 151 5.83 1.47 14.49
C GLN A 151 4.61 2.33 14.14
N VAL A 152 4.81 3.47 13.47
CA VAL A 152 3.72 4.42 13.13
C VAL A 152 3.03 4.02 11.84
N GLY A 153 3.78 3.67 10.79
CA GLY A 153 3.20 3.32 9.49
C GLY A 153 2.49 1.98 9.47
N ALA A 154 3.00 0.99 10.20
CA ALA A 154 2.54 -0.40 10.10
C ALA A 154 2.21 -1.06 11.45
N GLY A 155 2.22 -0.32 12.57
CA GLY A 155 1.90 -0.85 13.90
C GLY A 155 2.89 -1.92 14.40
N THR A 156 4.12 -1.91 13.88
CA THR A 156 5.11 -2.98 14.10
C THR A 156 6.30 -2.47 14.88
N SER A 157 6.63 -3.13 15.98
CA SER A 157 7.75 -2.76 16.85
C SER A 157 8.84 -3.81 16.81
N PHE A 158 10.08 -3.37 16.97
CA PHE A 158 11.27 -4.21 17.11
C PHE A 158 12.35 -3.45 17.89
N ALA A 159 13.54 -4.02 17.99
CA ALA A 159 14.62 -3.46 18.78
C ALA A 159 15.01 -2.03 18.35
N ARG A 160 15.48 -1.23 19.31
CA ARG A 160 15.83 0.17 19.09
C ARG A 160 17.15 0.35 18.34
N VAL A 161 18.13 -0.52 18.57
CA VAL A 161 19.50 -0.33 18.07
C VAL A 161 19.71 -1.15 16.79
N ALA A 162 20.51 -0.63 15.84
CA ALA A 162 20.67 -1.18 14.49
C ALA A 162 21.13 -2.66 14.47
N ASN A 163 22.09 -3.03 15.31
CA ASN A 163 22.59 -4.41 15.40
C ASN A 163 21.49 -5.39 15.89
N ASP A 164 20.74 -5.02 16.92
CA ASP A 164 19.61 -5.81 17.40
C ASP A 164 18.48 -5.86 16.37
N GLN A 165 18.25 -4.80 15.59
CA GLN A 165 17.32 -4.82 14.46
C GLN A 165 17.73 -5.86 13.42
N TYR A 166 19.00 -5.86 13.01
CA TYR A 166 19.52 -6.87 12.08
C TYR A 166 19.38 -8.29 12.64
N HIS A 167 19.59 -8.47 13.94
CA HIS A 167 19.50 -9.78 14.60
C HIS A 167 18.04 -10.26 14.77
N THR A 168 17.11 -9.37 15.11
CA THR A 168 15.79 -9.74 15.65
C THR A 168 14.58 -9.26 14.87
N ALA A 169 14.68 -8.23 14.02
CA ALA A 169 13.52 -7.67 13.34
C ALA A 169 13.02 -8.63 12.25
N GLY A 170 11.83 -9.22 12.41
CA GLY A 170 11.20 -10.04 11.39
C GLY A 170 12.08 -11.19 10.85
N GLY A 171 11.92 -11.54 9.57
CA GLY A 171 12.69 -12.59 8.90
C GLY A 171 13.85 -12.05 8.04
N PRO A 172 14.94 -12.82 7.84
CA PRO A 172 16.01 -12.45 6.91
C PRO A 172 15.53 -12.48 5.45
N VAL A 173 16.01 -11.54 4.64
CA VAL A 173 15.69 -11.41 3.21
C VAL A 173 16.98 -11.27 2.42
N ALA A 174 17.14 -12.04 1.34
CA ALA A 174 18.27 -11.88 0.44
C ALA A 174 18.24 -10.49 -0.20
N LEU A 175 19.40 -9.85 -0.41
CA LEU A 175 19.45 -8.50 -1.00
C LEU A 175 18.80 -8.42 -2.39
N THR A 176 18.74 -9.53 -3.13
CA THR A 176 18.06 -9.63 -4.43
C THR A 176 16.54 -9.68 -4.34
N ASP A 177 16.00 -10.02 -3.16
CA ASP A 177 14.56 -10.22 -2.92
C ASP A 177 13.94 -9.07 -2.10
N LEU A 178 14.69 -7.96 -1.97
CA LEU A 178 14.25 -6.78 -1.24
C LEU A 178 12.97 -6.21 -1.82
N GLN A 179 12.04 -5.90 -0.93
CA GLN A 179 10.77 -5.24 -1.21
C GLN A 179 10.68 -3.93 -0.41
N THR A 180 9.84 -3.02 -0.89
CA THR A 180 9.55 -1.76 -0.20
C THR A 180 9.24 -2.01 1.28
N GLY A 181 9.98 -1.35 2.17
CA GLY A 181 9.86 -1.46 3.62
C GLY A 181 10.88 -2.38 4.29
N ASP A 182 11.56 -3.26 3.54
CA ASP A 182 12.62 -4.09 4.11
C ASP A 182 13.75 -3.22 4.68
N LEU A 183 14.32 -3.66 5.79
CA LEU A 183 15.45 -3.00 6.43
C LEU A 183 16.76 -3.50 5.81
N VAL A 184 17.70 -2.59 5.60
CA VAL A 184 19.05 -2.89 5.10
C VAL A 184 20.08 -2.31 6.06
N PHE A 185 21.21 -3.00 6.20
CA PHE A 185 22.18 -2.75 7.27
C PHE A 185 23.60 -2.72 6.73
N TRP A 186 24.47 -1.96 7.41
CA TRP A 186 25.90 -1.94 7.16
C TRP A 186 26.66 -2.21 8.45
N GLY A 187 27.71 -3.01 8.34
CA GLY A 187 28.54 -3.44 9.46
C GLY A 187 29.99 -3.66 9.04
N SER A 188 30.92 -3.49 10.00
CA SER A 188 32.35 -3.64 9.72
C SER A 188 32.78 -5.09 9.48
N ASN A 189 31.90 -6.05 9.74
CA ASN A 189 32.10 -7.46 9.42
C ASN A 189 30.76 -8.12 9.04
N ALA A 190 30.61 -8.49 7.76
CA ALA A 190 29.42 -9.13 7.21
C ALA A 190 29.00 -10.43 7.92
N ASN A 191 29.91 -11.09 8.65
CA ASN A 191 29.66 -12.32 9.40
C ASN A 191 29.35 -12.09 10.88
N ASP A 192 29.35 -10.84 11.35
CA ASP A 192 29.09 -10.48 12.74
C ASP A 192 27.97 -9.45 12.82
N TRP A 193 26.81 -9.88 13.33
CA TRP A 193 25.65 -9.02 13.51
C TRP A 193 25.91 -7.87 14.49
N ALA A 194 26.83 -8.06 15.45
CA ALA A 194 27.16 -7.03 16.43
C ALA A 194 27.99 -5.88 15.81
N SER A 195 28.58 -6.10 14.63
CA SER A 195 29.36 -5.10 13.90
C SER A 195 28.52 -4.06 13.17
N VAL A 196 27.19 -4.25 13.12
CA VAL A 196 26.26 -3.35 12.43
C VAL A 196 26.27 -1.98 13.11
N TYR A 197 26.60 -0.95 12.33
CA TYR A 197 26.66 0.43 12.78
C TYR A 197 25.61 1.33 12.10
N HIS A 198 24.96 0.86 11.02
CA HIS A 198 23.97 1.65 10.29
C HIS A 198 22.78 0.82 9.82
N ALA A 199 21.62 1.46 9.72
CA ALA A 199 20.37 0.88 9.26
C ALA A 199 19.60 1.87 8.37
N ALA A 200 18.96 1.35 7.34
CA ALA A 200 18.10 2.09 6.43
C ALA A 200 16.90 1.24 6.03
N MET A 201 15.95 1.86 5.31
CA MET A 201 14.79 1.16 4.77
C MET A 201 14.79 1.21 3.24
N TYR A 202 14.64 0.05 2.60
CA TYR A 202 14.57 -0.08 1.15
C TYR A 202 13.24 0.44 0.61
N VAL A 203 13.29 1.18 -0.49
CA VAL A 203 12.11 1.83 -1.09
C VAL A 203 11.84 1.42 -2.54
N GLY A 204 12.57 0.41 -3.02
CA GLY A 204 12.51 -0.05 -4.41
C GLY A 204 13.54 0.61 -5.32
N GLY A 205 13.80 -0.03 -6.47
CA GLY A 205 14.66 0.53 -7.52
C GLY A 205 16.12 0.77 -7.09
N GLY A 206 16.66 -0.04 -6.17
CA GLY A 206 18.03 0.13 -5.67
C GLY A 206 18.21 1.34 -4.75
N ARG A 207 17.13 1.88 -4.17
CA ARG A 207 17.16 3.07 -3.31
C ARG A 207 16.76 2.77 -1.89
N ILE A 208 17.25 3.61 -0.98
CA ILE A 208 16.94 3.57 0.45
C ILE A 208 16.53 4.96 0.96
N VAL A 209 15.78 4.96 2.06
CA VAL A 209 15.61 6.12 2.94
C VAL A 209 16.32 5.86 4.26
N GLU A 210 17.07 6.84 4.73
CA GLU A 210 17.88 6.73 5.94
C GLU A 210 17.98 8.08 6.66
N SER A 211 18.38 8.05 7.94
CA SER A 211 18.90 9.24 8.62
C SER A 211 20.41 9.12 8.69
N THR A 212 21.12 9.95 7.94
CA THR A 212 22.59 9.95 7.85
C THR A 212 23.11 11.36 7.57
N GLY A 213 24.41 11.58 7.80
CA GLY A 213 25.01 12.90 7.69
C GLY A 213 24.34 13.87 8.67
N ASP A 214 23.64 14.87 8.14
CA ASP A 214 22.93 15.89 8.91
C ASP A 214 21.39 15.78 8.84
N HIS A 215 20.81 14.89 8.02
CA HIS A 215 19.34 14.79 7.87
C HIS A 215 18.81 13.45 7.31
N VAL A 216 17.49 13.28 7.36
CA VAL A 216 16.78 12.18 6.71
C VAL A 216 16.72 12.40 5.20
N GLN A 217 17.20 11.44 4.42
CA GLN A 217 17.41 11.60 2.98
C GLN A 217 17.20 10.30 2.20
N LEU A 218 17.07 10.46 0.88
CA LEU A 218 17.00 9.37 -0.10
C LEU A 218 18.36 9.19 -0.76
N ASN A 219 18.86 7.98 -0.79
CA ASN A 219 20.14 7.67 -1.41
C ASN A 219 20.11 6.34 -2.17
N SER A 220 21.18 6.09 -2.93
CA SER A 220 21.43 4.76 -3.51
C SER A 220 21.72 3.77 -2.39
N LEU A 221 21.26 2.53 -2.56
CA LEU A 221 21.67 1.42 -1.72
C LEU A 221 23.20 1.26 -1.72
N ASP A 222 23.86 1.56 -2.84
CA ASP A 222 25.29 1.38 -3.02
C ASP A 222 26.16 2.51 -2.44
N GLN A 223 25.55 3.56 -1.85
CA GLN A 223 26.30 4.75 -1.41
C GLN A 223 27.39 4.45 -0.37
N TRP A 224 27.20 3.39 0.42
CA TRP A 224 28.06 3.00 1.54
C TRP A 224 29.14 2.00 1.12
N GLY A 225 29.22 1.64 -0.17
CA GLY A 225 30.23 0.72 -0.69
C GLY A 225 30.06 -0.73 -0.19
N GLY A 226 31.15 -1.36 0.21
CA GLY A 226 31.25 -2.81 0.42
C GLY A 226 30.77 -3.35 1.77
N ASP A 227 30.35 -2.49 2.70
CA ASP A 227 30.05 -2.89 4.08
C ASP A 227 28.59 -3.37 4.28
N VAL A 228 27.85 -3.60 3.19
CA VAL A 228 26.45 -4.04 3.25
C VAL A 228 26.38 -5.45 3.86
N MET A 229 25.49 -5.63 4.83
CA MET A 229 25.24 -6.94 5.44
C MET A 229 24.59 -7.89 4.42
N PRO A 230 24.88 -9.19 4.48
CA PRO A 230 24.47 -10.15 3.44
C PRO A 230 22.94 -10.35 3.32
N PHE A 231 22.18 -9.93 4.33
CA PHE A 231 20.73 -10.00 4.34
C PHE A 231 20.11 -8.68 4.82
N GLY A 232 18.96 -8.34 4.26
CA GLY A 232 18.03 -7.41 4.87
C GLY A 232 17.13 -8.10 5.90
N ARG A 233 16.20 -7.34 6.49
CA ARG A 233 15.17 -7.85 7.41
C ARG A 233 13.78 -7.38 7.01
N ARG A 234 12.79 -8.27 7.08
CA ARG A 234 11.37 -7.97 6.80
C ARG A 234 10.51 -8.18 8.06
N PRO A 235 10.19 -7.11 8.79
CA PRO A 235 9.23 -7.10 9.92
C PRO A 235 7.77 -7.42 9.54
#